data_AF-A0A8J6W4H1-F1
#
_entry.id   AF-A0A8J6W4H1-F1
#
_cell.length_a   1.000
_cell.length_b   1.000
_cell.length_c   1.000
_cell.angle_alpha   90.00
_cell.angle_beta   90.00
_cell.angle_gamma   90.00
#
_symmetry.space_group_name_H-M   'P 1'
#
loop_
_entity.id
_entity.type
_entity.pdbx_description
1 polymer ?
#
loop_
_entity_poly.entity_id
_entity_poly.type
_entity_poly.pdbx_seq_one_letter_code
_entity_poly.pdbx_strand_id
1 'polypeptide(L)'
;MSNSNYPKAWSRFVSVSRNEDNVMPKELSDFAQLSRWSARFRLAKSFKALDLGDHYSGSDTPDLYSAITRIFLVYSAFETYCCILGLNPKYESKVKVLQDSQLQKDVIKSIRKLDPENLFSGFLCEHLSGSELKKMMRDFMSGQDVNVSFLARCTRHIFAHGVLTANSPNLSAKKFDQVSQLISDFLLTSMDKDFEARVP
;
A
#
# COMPACT_ATOMS: atom_id res chain seq x y z
N MET A 1 -11.80 -23.41 -8.17
CA MET A 1 -10.87 -22.81 -7.19
C MET A 1 -11.59 -21.63 -6.56
N SER A 2 -11.64 -21.51 -5.22
CA SER A 2 -12.28 -20.34 -4.62
C SER A 2 -11.58 -19.08 -5.12
N ASN A 3 -12.34 -18.10 -5.62
CA ASN A 3 -11.87 -16.77 -6.03
C ASN A 3 -11.33 -15.92 -4.86
N SER A 4 -10.88 -16.55 -3.77
CA SER A 4 -10.53 -15.87 -2.54
C SER A 4 -9.34 -14.94 -2.79
N ASN A 5 -9.54 -13.68 -2.42
CA ASN A 5 -8.54 -12.60 -2.43
C ASN A 5 -7.97 -12.17 -3.79
N TYR A 6 -8.51 -12.66 -4.91
CA TYR A 6 -8.29 -11.98 -6.20
C TYR A 6 -8.99 -10.61 -6.23
N PRO A 7 -8.61 -9.72 -7.17
CA PRO A 7 -9.43 -8.56 -7.50
C PRO A 7 -10.85 -9.02 -7.87
N LYS A 8 -11.88 -8.27 -7.49
CA LYS A 8 -13.30 -8.66 -7.66
C LYS A 8 -13.65 -9.01 -9.10
N ALA A 9 -13.20 -8.17 -10.04
CA ALA A 9 -13.45 -8.34 -11.46
C ALA A 9 -12.50 -9.33 -12.15
N TRP A 10 -11.62 -10.03 -11.42
CA TRP A 10 -10.59 -10.89 -12.03
C TRP A 10 -11.17 -12.02 -12.88
N SER A 11 -12.19 -12.73 -12.39
CA SER A 11 -12.82 -13.79 -13.19
C SER A 11 -13.54 -13.24 -14.42
N ARG A 12 -14.15 -12.05 -14.31
CA ARG A 12 -14.77 -11.36 -15.45
C ARG A 12 -13.70 -10.99 -16.48
N PHE A 13 -12.61 -10.36 -16.05
CA PHE A 13 -11.46 -10.03 -16.89
C PHE A 13 -10.92 -11.25 -17.63
N VAL A 14 -10.66 -12.37 -16.94
CA VAL A 14 -10.16 -13.60 -17.57
C VAL A 14 -11.15 -14.17 -18.59
N SER A 15 -12.45 -14.03 -18.35
CA SER A 15 -13.48 -14.51 -19.28
C SER A 15 -13.54 -13.63 -20.53
N VAL A 16 -13.50 -12.31 -20.35
CA VAL A 16 -13.52 -11.32 -21.44
C VAL A 16 -12.24 -11.42 -22.28
N SER A 17 -11.07 -11.56 -21.65
CA SER A 17 -9.77 -11.61 -22.32
C SER A 17 -9.52 -12.88 -23.15
N ARG A 18 -10.35 -13.91 -22.98
CA ARG A 18 -10.29 -15.16 -23.77
C ARG A 18 -11.13 -15.10 -25.04
N ASN A 19 -12.01 -14.11 -25.15
CA ASN A 19 -12.83 -13.92 -26.34
C ASN A 19 -12.12 -12.93 -27.26
N GLU A 20 -11.70 -13.40 -28.45
CA GLU A 20 -10.95 -12.62 -29.44
C GLU A 20 -11.75 -11.42 -29.99
N ASP A 21 -13.08 -11.45 -29.90
CA ASP A 21 -13.96 -10.37 -30.35
C ASP A 21 -14.03 -9.20 -29.36
N ASN A 22 -13.56 -9.38 -28.11
CA ASN A 22 -13.62 -8.35 -27.10
C ASN A 22 -12.42 -7.40 -27.17
N VAL A 23 -12.70 -6.12 -27.41
CA VAL A 23 -11.68 -5.06 -27.36
C VAL A 23 -11.45 -4.65 -25.91
N MET A 24 -10.31 -5.05 -25.35
CA MET A 24 -9.88 -4.61 -24.03
C MET A 24 -9.38 -3.16 -24.06
N PRO A 25 -9.59 -2.37 -22.98
CA PRO A 25 -8.89 -1.12 -22.78
C PRO A 25 -7.38 -1.32 -22.94
N LYS A 26 -6.69 -0.31 -23.47
CA LYS A 26 -5.25 -0.39 -23.79
C LYS A 26 -4.44 -0.80 -22.56
N GLU A 27 -4.77 -0.25 -21.39
CA GLU A 27 -4.13 -0.54 -20.11
C GLU A 27 -4.33 -2.00 -19.68
N LEU A 28 -5.42 -2.64 -20.14
CA LEU A 28 -5.77 -4.02 -19.78
C LEU A 28 -5.35 -5.05 -20.84
N SER A 29 -4.61 -4.62 -21.87
CA SER A 29 -4.24 -5.49 -23.00
C SER A 29 -3.05 -6.41 -22.71
N ASP A 30 -2.14 -6.06 -21.79
CA ASP A 30 -1.03 -6.91 -21.37
C ASP A 30 -1.47 -7.88 -20.26
N PHE A 31 -1.98 -9.05 -20.66
CA PHE A 31 -2.40 -10.10 -19.75
C PHE A 31 -1.27 -10.58 -18.82
N ALA A 32 -0.03 -10.62 -19.29
CA ALA A 32 1.10 -11.10 -18.49
C ALA A 32 1.41 -10.13 -17.33
N GLN A 33 1.36 -8.82 -17.59
CA GLN A 33 1.53 -7.80 -16.56
C GLN A 33 0.38 -7.81 -15.55
N LEU A 34 -0.86 -7.96 -16.01
CA LEU A 34 -2.05 -8.07 -15.16
C LEU A 34 -2.04 -9.34 -14.31
N SER A 35 -1.62 -10.47 -14.86
CA SER A 35 -1.45 -11.71 -14.11
C SER A 35 -0.42 -11.54 -12.98
N ARG A 36 0.73 -10.92 -13.27
CA ARG A 36 1.75 -10.57 -12.28
C ARG A 36 1.24 -9.61 -11.20
N TRP A 37 0.41 -8.63 -11.55
CA TRP A 37 -0.23 -7.76 -10.58
C TRP A 37 -1.24 -8.51 -9.72
N SER A 38 -2.13 -9.30 -10.32
CA SER A 38 -3.17 -10.05 -9.62
C SER A 38 -2.59 -11.02 -8.58
N ALA A 39 -1.45 -11.64 -8.89
CA ALA A 39 -0.72 -12.51 -7.96
C ALA A 39 -0.19 -11.73 -6.75
N ARG A 40 0.39 -10.54 -6.97
CA ARG A 40 0.86 -9.66 -5.88
C ARG A 40 -0.30 -9.12 -5.05
N PHE A 41 -1.38 -8.70 -5.69
CA PHE A 41 -2.60 -8.26 -5.02
C PHE A 41 -3.15 -9.36 -4.11
N ARG A 42 -3.26 -10.58 -4.65
CA ARG A 42 -3.73 -11.74 -3.89
C ARG A 42 -2.82 -12.08 -2.72
N LEU A 43 -1.50 -12.05 -2.91
CA LEU A 43 -0.53 -12.25 -1.84
C LEU A 43 -0.71 -11.21 -0.73
N ALA A 44 -0.75 -9.93 -1.10
CA ALA A 44 -0.91 -8.83 -0.17
C ALA A 44 -2.23 -8.91 0.62
N LYS A 45 -3.35 -9.20 -0.06
CA LYS A 45 -4.67 -9.36 0.56
C LYS A 45 -4.80 -10.63 1.42
N SER A 46 -3.98 -11.65 1.16
CA SER A 46 -3.98 -12.91 1.91
C SER A 46 -2.99 -12.92 3.09
N PHE A 47 -2.07 -11.97 3.12
CA PHE A 47 -1.07 -11.87 4.19
C PHE A 47 -1.74 -11.64 5.55
N LYS A 48 -1.29 -12.38 6.57
CA LYS A 48 -1.82 -12.30 7.93
C LYS A 48 -0.78 -11.76 8.90
N ALA A 49 0.30 -12.51 9.06
CA ALA A 49 1.45 -12.16 9.88
C ALA A 49 2.66 -12.97 9.41
N LEU A 50 3.84 -12.58 9.87
CA LEU A 50 5.03 -13.41 9.83
C LEU A 50 5.01 -14.39 11.01
N ASP A 51 5.39 -15.63 10.73
CA ASP A 51 5.80 -16.57 11.77
C ASP A 51 7.33 -16.48 11.91
N LEU A 52 7.78 -15.90 13.01
CA LEU A 52 9.20 -15.74 13.33
C LEU A 52 9.70 -16.79 14.33
N GLY A 53 8.86 -17.76 14.69
CA GLY A 53 9.17 -18.80 15.68
C GLY A 53 9.38 -18.29 17.10
N ASP A 54 9.80 -19.21 17.96
CA ASP A 54 9.81 -19.03 19.42
C ASP A 54 10.85 -18.02 19.93
N HIS A 55 11.88 -17.72 19.13
CA HIS A 55 12.95 -16.80 19.54
C HIS A 55 12.56 -15.32 19.41
N TYR A 56 11.44 -15.02 18.76
CA TYR A 56 10.94 -13.66 18.55
C TYR A 56 9.56 -13.41 19.19
N SER A 57 8.91 -14.46 19.72
CA SER A 57 7.52 -14.46 20.19
C SER A 57 7.26 -13.68 21.49
N GLY A 58 8.29 -13.38 22.28
CA GLY A 58 8.18 -12.66 23.55
C GLY A 58 8.20 -11.12 23.46
N SER A 59 8.17 -10.53 22.26
CA SER A 59 8.33 -9.09 22.05
C SER A 59 7.36 -8.54 21.01
N ASP A 60 7.17 -7.22 20.97
CA ASP A 60 6.45 -6.47 19.93
C ASP A 60 7.04 -6.66 18.50
N THR A 61 8.15 -7.39 18.38
CA THR A 61 8.92 -7.59 17.16
C THR A 61 8.16 -8.27 16.02
N PRO A 62 7.47 -9.42 16.22
CA PRO A 62 6.75 -10.09 15.13
C PRO A 62 5.62 -9.23 14.59
N ASP A 63 4.92 -8.49 15.46
CA ASP A 63 3.83 -7.60 15.06
C ASP A 63 4.34 -6.44 14.21
N LEU A 64 5.45 -5.81 14.62
CA LEU A 64 6.08 -4.74 13.85
C LEU A 64 6.57 -5.23 12.48
N TYR A 65 7.31 -6.35 12.43
CA TYR A 65 7.75 -6.89 11.15
C TYR A 65 6.57 -7.29 10.26
N SER A 66 5.52 -7.89 10.84
CA SER A 66 4.29 -8.22 10.11
C SER A 66 3.64 -6.97 9.52
N ALA A 67 3.51 -5.90 10.30
CA ALA A 67 2.93 -4.64 9.86
C ALA A 67 3.76 -3.99 8.72
N ILE A 68 5.09 -3.99 8.82
CA ILE A 68 5.96 -3.46 7.77
C ILE A 68 5.87 -4.33 6.51
N THR A 69 5.91 -5.65 6.64
CA THR A 69 5.78 -6.58 5.52
C THR A 69 4.43 -6.43 4.82
N ARG A 70 3.35 -6.18 5.56
CA ARG A 70 2.02 -5.89 4.99
C ARG A 70 2.08 -4.67 4.07
N ILE A 71 2.63 -3.55 4.54
CA ILE A 71 2.82 -2.34 3.71
C ILE A 71 3.71 -2.63 2.50
N PHE A 72 4.81 -3.37 2.69
CA PHE A 72 5.72 -3.73 1.60
C PHE A 72 4.99 -4.48 0.48
N LEU A 73 4.23 -5.52 0.83
CA LEU A 73 3.49 -6.35 -0.12
C LEU A 73 2.42 -5.55 -0.86
N VAL A 74 1.62 -4.77 -0.12
CA VAL A 74 0.56 -3.94 -0.71
C VAL A 74 1.14 -2.86 -1.62
N TYR A 75 2.20 -2.18 -1.19
CA TYR A 75 2.83 -1.15 -2.01
C TYR A 75 3.47 -1.72 -3.27
N SER A 76 4.04 -2.94 -3.21
CA SER A 76 4.54 -3.62 -4.42
C SER A 76 3.42 -3.94 -5.42
N ALA A 77 2.24 -4.35 -4.94
CA ALA A 77 1.06 -4.51 -5.79
C ALA A 77 0.62 -3.16 -6.38
N PHE A 78 0.58 -2.11 -5.57
CA PHE A 78 0.22 -0.74 -5.99
C PHE A 78 1.16 -0.18 -7.07
N GLU A 79 2.47 -0.32 -6.91
CA GLU A 79 3.44 0.10 -7.92
C GLU A 79 3.25 -0.65 -9.24
N THR A 80 3.04 -1.97 -9.17
CA THR A 80 2.78 -2.78 -10.37
C THR A 80 1.52 -2.31 -11.07
N TYR A 81 0.48 -1.97 -10.32
CA TYR A 81 -0.77 -1.44 -10.87
C TYR A 81 -0.59 -0.07 -11.52
N CYS A 82 0.13 0.84 -10.86
CA CYS A 82 0.47 2.13 -11.44
C CYS A 82 1.20 1.97 -12.78
N CYS A 83 2.16 1.04 -12.87
CA CYS A 83 2.85 0.76 -14.13
C CYS A 83 1.92 0.27 -15.25
N ILE A 84 0.93 -0.58 -14.93
CA ILE A 84 -0.10 -1.03 -15.89
C ILE A 84 -0.88 0.16 -16.45
N LEU A 85 -1.20 1.13 -15.59
CA LEU A 85 -1.91 2.36 -15.95
C LEU A 85 -1.01 3.42 -16.59
N GLY A 86 0.29 3.15 -16.80
CA GLY A 86 1.25 4.15 -17.28
C GLY A 86 1.53 5.28 -16.29
N LEU A 87 1.22 5.09 -15.01
CA LEU A 87 1.46 6.04 -13.93
C LEU A 87 2.82 5.78 -13.27
N ASN A 88 3.52 6.86 -12.91
CA ASN A 88 4.73 6.77 -12.10
C ASN A 88 4.37 7.08 -10.62
N PRO A 89 4.46 6.08 -9.72
CA PRO A 89 4.05 6.22 -8.32
C PRO A 89 4.94 7.15 -7.48
N LYS A 90 6.05 7.64 -8.04
CA LYS A 90 6.90 8.63 -7.37
C LYS A 90 6.30 10.04 -7.39
N TYR A 91 5.40 10.33 -8.33
CA TYR A 91 4.77 11.64 -8.49
C TYR A 91 3.36 11.63 -7.93
N GLU A 92 3.17 12.31 -6.80
CA GLU A 92 1.89 12.32 -6.07
C GLU A 92 0.73 12.83 -6.92
N SER A 93 0.97 13.78 -7.81
CA SER A 93 -0.04 14.31 -8.74
C SER A 93 -0.54 13.26 -9.74
N LYS A 94 0.28 12.28 -10.11
CA LYS A 94 -0.07 11.23 -11.09
C LYS A 94 -0.91 10.12 -10.47
N VAL A 95 -0.66 9.79 -9.20
CA VAL A 95 -1.41 8.74 -8.48
C VAL A 95 -2.64 9.25 -7.74
N LYS A 96 -2.86 10.57 -7.73
CA LYS A 96 -4.02 11.21 -7.12
C LYS A 96 -5.34 10.67 -7.71
N VAL A 97 -5.39 10.35 -9.00
CA VAL A 97 -6.59 9.81 -9.66
C VAL A 97 -7.09 8.48 -9.04
N LEU A 98 -6.21 7.70 -8.40
CA LEU A 98 -6.56 6.43 -7.76
C LEU A 98 -7.01 6.59 -6.29
N GLN A 99 -6.81 7.78 -5.72
CA GLN A 99 -6.87 7.98 -4.28
C GLN A 99 -7.80 9.13 -3.87
N ASP A 100 -7.96 10.16 -4.72
CA ASP A 100 -8.76 11.35 -4.41
C ASP A 100 -10.23 11.01 -4.16
N SER A 101 -10.55 10.84 -2.89
CA SER A 101 -11.84 10.35 -2.42
C SER A 101 -12.06 10.76 -0.97
N GLN A 102 -13.32 10.79 -0.54
CA GLN A 102 -13.63 11.01 0.87
C GLN A 102 -12.97 9.94 1.76
N LEU A 103 -12.88 8.71 1.27
CA LEU A 103 -12.22 7.60 1.96
C LEU A 103 -10.74 7.90 2.27
N GLN A 104 -10.01 8.57 1.36
CA GLN A 104 -8.63 8.98 1.62
C GLN A 104 -8.55 9.92 2.82
N LYS A 105 -9.42 10.94 2.86
CA LYS A 105 -9.43 11.93 3.95
C LYS A 105 -9.73 11.25 5.30
N ASP A 106 -10.66 10.30 5.31
CA ASP A 106 -11.04 9.56 6.51
C ASP A 106 -9.89 8.65 7.00
N VAL A 107 -9.17 8.00 6.07
CA VAL A 107 -7.98 7.19 6.37
C VAL A 107 -6.86 8.07 6.92
N ILE A 108 -6.55 9.18 6.26
CA ILE A 108 -5.52 10.14 6.72
C ILE A 108 -5.84 10.68 8.11
N LYS A 109 -7.09 11.07 8.37
CA LYS A 109 -7.55 11.50 9.69
C LYS A 109 -7.38 10.40 10.74
N SER A 110 -7.65 9.15 10.38
CA SER A 110 -7.50 8.00 11.28
C SER A 110 -6.04 7.72 11.61
N ILE A 111 -5.14 7.81 10.62
CA ILE A 111 -3.69 7.68 10.83
C ILE A 111 -3.18 8.76 11.79
N ARG A 112 -3.57 10.02 11.60
CA ARG A 112 -3.18 11.12 12.51
C ARG A 112 -3.66 10.89 13.95
N LYS A 113 -4.86 10.33 14.15
CA LYS A 113 -5.36 9.98 15.49
C LYS A 113 -4.55 8.87 16.16
N LEU A 114 -3.96 7.97 15.38
CA LEU A 114 -3.09 6.90 15.87
C LEU A 114 -1.67 7.39 16.16
N ASP A 115 -1.24 8.49 15.52
CA ASP A 115 0.07 9.11 15.67
C ASP A 115 -0.01 10.59 16.13
N PRO A 116 -0.66 10.90 17.27
CA PRO A 116 -0.94 12.28 17.68
C PRO A 116 0.33 13.11 17.99
N GLU A 117 1.41 12.45 18.37
CA GLU A 117 2.70 13.05 18.70
C GLU A 117 3.69 13.03 17.52
N ASN A 118 3.23 12.58 16.34
CA ASN A 118 4.06 12.38 15.14
C ASN A 118 5.30 11.49 15.41
N LEU A 119 5.20 10.46 16.25
CA LEU A 119 6.31 9.54 16.53
C LEU A 119 6.62 8.70 15.29
N PHE A 120 5.59 8.15 14.64
CA PHE A 120 5.76 7.41 13.40
C PHE A 120 6.18 8.34 12.26
N SER A 121 5.45 9.43 12.07
CA SER A 121 5.66 10.37 10.95
C SER A 121 6.98 11.12 11.08
N GLY A 122 7.36 11.48 12.31
CA GLY A 122 8.65 12.07 12.66
C GLY A 122 9.81 11.11 12.39
N PHE A 123 9.70 9.85 12.84
CA PHE A 123 10.69 8.81 12.53
C PHE A 123 10.88 8.67 11.01
N LEU A 124 9.79 8.65 10.24
CA LEU A 124 9.90 8.65 8.78
C LEU A 124 10.63 9.91 8.27
N CYS A 125 10.24 11.10 8.74
CA CYS A 125 10.84 12.37 8.31
C CYS A 125 12.35 12.44 8.56
N GLU A 126 12.83 11.92 9.69
CA GLU A 126 14.24 11.92 10.07
C GLU A 126 15.09 11.11 9.08
N HIS A 127 14.58 9.94 8.69
CA HIS A 127 15.32 8.93 7.91
C HIS A 127 15.07 8.99 6.40
N LEU A 128 14.13 9.80 5.92
CA LEU A 128 13.95 10.03 4.48
C LEU A 128 15.18 10.72 3.88
N SER A 129 15.62 10.28 2.70
CA SER A 129 16.58 11.04 1.88
C SER A 129 15.83 11.96 0.91
N GLY A 130 16.29 13.21 0.77
CA GLY A 130 15.74 14.17 -0.21
C GLY A 130 14.84 15.25 0.39
N SER A 131 15.06 16.49 -0.05
CA SER A 131 14.37 17.68 0.48
C SER A 131 12.86 17.68 0.22
N GLU A 132 12.43 17.16 -0.93
CA GLU A 132 11.02 17.11 -1.32
C GLU A 132 10.21 16.12 -0.45
N LEU A 133 10.71 14.90 -0.26
CA LEU A 133 10.05 13.89 0.58
C LEU A 133 9.96 14.37 2.04
N LYS A 134 11.04 14.96 2.56
CA LYS A 134 11.03 15.57 3.90
C LYS A 134 10.05 16.73 3.99
N LYS A 135 9.93 17.55 2.95
CA LYS A 135 8.94 18.64 2.92
C LYS A 135 7.52 18.09 2.99
N MET A 136 7.16 17.13 2.13
CA MET A 136 5.82 16.52 2.16
C MET A 136 5.50 15.83 3.49
N MET A 137 6.48 15.18 4.12
CA MET A 137 6.29 14.59 5.45
C MET A 137 6.06 15.66 6.52
N ARG A 138 6.78 16.79 6.48
CA ARG A 138 6.51 17.94 7.37
C ARG A 138 5.14 18.57 7.11
N ASP A 139 4.76 18.69 5.84
CA ASP A 139 3.43 19.17 5.46
C ASP A 139 2.35 18.24 6.04
N PHE A 140 2.54 16.91 5.96
CA PHE A 140 1.67 15.93 6.60
C PHE A 140 1.56 16.09 8.12
N MET A 141 2.71 16.22 8.81
CA MET A 141 2.78 16.43 10.26
C MET A 141 2.15 17.75 10.71
N SER A 142 2.11 18.76 9.83
CA SER A 142 1.45 20.06 10.06
C SER A 142 -0.03 20.09 9.65
N GLY A 143 -0.59 18.94 9.24
CA GLY A 143 -2.02 18.77 8.97
C GLY A 143 -2.42 18.84 7.49
N GLN A 144 -1.47 18.98 6.55
CA GLN A 144 -1.77 18.90 5.12
C GLN A 144 -2.00 17.45 4.69
N ASP A 145 -3.01 17.23 3.85
CA ASP A 145 -3.31 15.90 3.35
C ASP A 145 -2.30 15.45 2.30
N VAL A 146 -1.98 14.16 2.34
CA VAL A 146 -1.10 13.47 1.40
C VAL A 146 -1.82 12.25 0.84
N ASN A 147 -1.32 11.70 -0.26
CA ASN A 147 -1.78 10.40 -0.73
C ASN A 147 -1.40 9.31 0.28
N VAL A 148 -2.26 8.32 0.48
CA VAL A 148 -1.94 7.19 1.37
C VAL A 148 -0.76 6.38 0.83
N SER A 149 -0.60 6.31 -0.50
CA SER A 149 0.56 5.70 -1.15
C SER A 149 1.89 6.38 -0.80
N PHE A 150 1.89 7.68 -0.47
CA PHE A 150 3.09 8.38 -0.03
C PHE A 150 3.63 7.80 1.28
N LEU A 151 2.74 7.58 2.27
CA LEU A 151 3.11 6.98 3.55
C LEU A 151 3.64 5.55 3.37
N ALA A 152 2.98 4.76 2.51
CA ALA A 152 3.44 3.42 2.15
C ALA A 152 4.82 3.44 1.50
N ARG A 153 5.06 4.37 0.57
CA ARG A 153 6.35 4.57 -0.12
C ARG A 153 7.46 4.90 0.87
N CYS A 154 7.23 5.86 1.77
CA CYS A 154 8.19 6.26 2.79
C CYS A 154 8.54 5.11 3.74
N THR A 155 7.51 4.40 4.22
CA THR A 155 7.69 3.24 5.10
C THR A 155 8.53 2.15 4.43
N ARG A 156 8.19 1.78 3.19
CA ARG A 156 8.95 0.80 2.42
C ARG A 156 10.39 1.23 2.21
N HIS A 157 10.61 2.50 1.85
CA HIS A 157 11.94 3.05 1.61
C HIS A 157 12.84 2.92 2.84
N ILE A 158 12.36 3.33 4.01
CA ILE A 158 13.15 3.29 5.25
C ILE A 158 13.36 1.85 5.72
N PHE A 159 12.37 0.97 5.55
CA PHE A 159 12.54 -0.46 5.81
C PHE A 159 13.58 -1.11 4.90
N ALA A 160 13.54 -0.84 3.60
CA ALA A 160 14.48 -1.41 2.63
C ALA A 160 15.93 -0.96 2.88
N HIS A 161 16.14 0.19 3.53
CA HIS A 161 17.45 0.65 3.97
C HIS A 161 17.91 0.04 5.32
N GLY A 162 17.11 -0.85 5.93
CA GLY A 162 17.43 -1.52 7.20
C GLY A 162 17.30 -0.63 8.44
N VAL A 163 16.69 0.54 8.28
CA VAL A 163 16.59 1.57 9.33
C VAL A 163 15.36 1.37 10.20
N LEU A 164 14.23 0.99 9.59
CA LEU A 164 13.02 0.65 10.32
C LEU A 164 13.14 -0.79 10.82
N THR A 165 13.31 -0.95 12.13
CA THR A 165 13.42 -2.26 12.79
C THR A 165 12.45 -2.33 13.96
N ALA A 166 12.23 -3.53 14.51
CA ALA A 166 11.36 -3.71 15.66
C ALA A 166 11.78 -2.94 16.93
N ASN A 167 13.03 -2.48 16.99
CA ASN A 167 13.55 -1.71 18.12
C ASN A 167 13.56 -0.19 17.85
N SER A 168 12.88 0.30 16.81
CA SER A 168 12.73 1.74 16.58
C SER A 168 12.06 2.39 17.81
N PRO A 169 12.77 3.25 18.57
CA PRO A 169 12.26 3.74 19.83
C PRO A 169 10.99 4.56 19.63
N ASN A 170 10.02 4.37 20.53
CA ASN A 170 8.76 5.12 20.64
C ASN A 170 7.64 4.76 19.65
N LEU A 171 7.77 3.69 18.85
CA LEU A 171 6.68 3.20 18.00
C LEU A 171 5.90 2.08 18.71
N SER A 172 4.66 2.34 19.15
CA SER A 172 3.80 1.27 19.69
C SER A 172 3.43 0.28 18.59
N ALA A 173 3.76 -1.01 18.77
CA ALA A 173 3.46 -2.06 17.79
C ALA A 173 1.97 -2.13 17.43
N LYS A 174 1.10 -2.05 18.44
CA LYS A 174 -0.35 -2.02 18.26
C LYS A 174 -0.82 -0.85 17.38
N LYS A 175 -0.34 0.37 17.66
CA LYS A 175 -0.73 1.56 16.88
C LYS A 175 -0.19 1.47 15.45
N PHE A 176 1.04 1.00 15.29
CA PHE A 176 1.65 0.84 13.98
C PHE A 176 0.97 -0.26 13.15
N ASP A 177 0.58 -1.37 13.76
CA ASP A 177 -0.21 -2.41 13.10
C ASP A 177 -1.53 -1.82 12.57
N GLN A 178 -2.24 -1.02 13.37
CA GLN A 178 -3.45 -0.31 12.93
C GLN A 178 -3.20 0.67 11.78
N VAL A 179 -2.13 1.46 11.84
CA VAL A 179 -1.73 2.37 10.73
C VAL A 179 -1.44 1.56 9.46
N SER A 180 -0.71 0.47 9.58
CA SER A 180 -0.37 -0.38 8.44
C SER A 180 -1.59 -1.05 7.83
N GLN A 181 -2.58 -1.42 8.64
CA GLN A 181 -3.86 -1.97 8.19
C GLN A 181 -4.66 -0.91 7.42
N LEU A 182 -4.77 0.32 7.95
CA LEU A 182 -5.43 1.44 7.27
C LEU A 182 -4.82 1.75 5.89
N ILE A 183 -3.49 1.81 5.82
CA ILE A 183 -2.76 2.01 4.56
C ILE A 183 -3.06 0.87 3.59
N SER A 184 -2.99 -0.37 4.09
CA SER A 184 -3.14 -1.58 3.28
C SER A 184 -4.52 -1.72 2.69
N ASP A 185 -5.56 -1.57 3.52
CA ASP A 185 -6.95 -1.69 3.10
C ASP A 185 -7.34 -0.61 2.10
N PHE A 186 -6.86 0.62 2.32
CA PHE A 186 -7.11 1.72 1.39
C PHE A 186 -6.52 1.42 0.01
N LEU A 187 -5.22 1.07 -0.06
CA LEU A 187 -4.56 0.82 -1.35
C LEU A 187 -5.11 -0.40 -2.08
N LEU A 188 -5.42 -1.48 -1.36
CA LEU A 188 -6.11 -2.65 -1.93
C LEU A 188 -7.49 -2.25 -2.48
N THR A 189 -8.26 -1.48 -1.72
CA THR A 189 -9.58 -1.01 -2.15
C THR A 189 -9.50 -0.10 -3.38
N SER A 190 -8.55 0.83 -3.42
CA SER A 190 -8.32 1.73 -4.56
C SER A 190 -7.99 0.95 -5.83
N MET A 191 -7.06 0.00 -5.77
CA MET A 191 -6.71 -0.83 -6.92
C MET A 191 -7.90 -1.71 -7.37
N ASP A 192 -8.61 -2.33 -6.43
CA ASP A 192 -9.72 -3.22 -6.73
C ASP A 192 -10.89 -2.47 -7.39
N LYS A 193 -11.24 -1.29 -6.88
CA LYS A 193 -12.29 -0.43 -7.44
C LYS A 193 -11.94 0.09 -8.83
N ASP A 194 -10.73 0.62 -9.03
CA ASP A 194 -10.31 1.12 -10.34
C ASP A 194 -10.24 -0.02 -11.37
N PHE A 195 -9.73 -1.20 -10.98
CA PHE A 195 -9.71 -2.36 -11.85
C PHE A 195 -11.11 -2.82 -12.22
N GLU A 196 -12.01 -2.92 -11.24
CA GLU A 196 -13.41 -3.29 -11.46
C GLU A 196 -14.14 -2.34 -12.42
N ALA A 197 -13.84 -1.03 -12.35
CA ALA A 197 -14.42 -0.02 -13.23
C ALA A 197 -13.88 -0.08 -14.67
N ARG A 198 -12.67 -0.63 -14.88
CA ARG A 198 -12.04 -0.74 -16.21
C ARG A 198 -12.37 -2.04 -16.93
N VAL A 199 -12.68 -3.10 -16.20
CA VAL A 199 -13.01 -4.40 -16.80
C VAL A 199 -14.41 -4.34 -17.40
N PRO A 200 -14.56 -4.57 -18.73
CA PRO A 200 -15.86 -4.61 -19.40
C PRO A 200 -16.84 -5.63 -18.81
#